data_AF-A0A1H0KE44-F1
#
_entry.id   AF-A0A1H0KE44-F1
#
_cell.length_a   1.000
_cell.length_b   1.000
_cell.length_c   1.000
_cell.angle_alpha   90.00
_cell.angle_beta   90.00
_cell.angle_gamma   90.00
#
_symmetry.space_group_name_H-M   'P 1'
#
loop_
_entity.id
_entity.type
_entity.pdbx_description
1 polymer ?
#
loop_
_entity_poly.entity_id
_entity_poly.type
_entity_poly.pdbx_seq_one_letter_code
_entity_poly.pdbx_strand_id
1 'polypeptide(L)' 'MAAPTGPRAAAVRLDARGLAATTGTLAALARVLLAARRTGRPVRLCRASGQLAALLRLAGLAGEFEWQAEEGEEPFGVQE' A
#
# COMPACT_ATOMS: atom_id res chain seq x y z
N MET A 1 7.41 26.52 -9.15
CA MET A 1 7.96 25.17 -8.86
C MET A 1 7.46 24.22 -9.92
N ALA A 2 8.29 23.87 -10.91
CA ALA A 2 7.92 22.90 -11.93
C ALA A 2 7.98 21.48 -11.35
N ALA A 3 6.89 20.73 -11.43
CA ALA A 3 6.87 19.32 -11.04
C ALA A 3 7.76 18.51 -12.01
N PRO A 4 8.52 17.51 -11.53
CA PRO A 4 9.33 16.67 -12.41
C PRO A 4 8.42 15.81 -13.30
N THR A 5 8.28 16.21 -14.57
CA THR A 5 7.61 15.47 -15.66
C THR A 5 8.57 14.51 -16.35
N GLY A 6 9.30 13.70 -15.55
CA GLY A 6 9.86 12.45 -16.06
C GLY A 6 8.77 11.39 -16.13
N PRO A 7 8.85 10.37 -17.01
CA PRO A 7 7.90 9.26 -16.98
C PRO A 7 8.01 8.57 -15.61
N ARG A 8 7.01 8.77 -14.75
CA ARG A 8 6.93 8.11 -13.45
C ARG A 8 6.98 6.61 -13.71
N ALA A 9 7.99 5.93 -13.17
CA ALA A 9 8.15 4.50 -13.35
C ALA A 9 6.82 3.80 -13.01
N ALA A 10 6.35 2.95 -13.94
CA ALA A 10 5.05 2.31 -13.80
C ALA A 10 4.97 1.53 -12.48
N ALA A 11 4.01 1.91 -11.64
CA ALA A 11 3.82 1.33 -10.32
C ALA A 11 3.50 -0.17 -10.42
N VAL A 12 4.02 -0.96 -9.50
CA VAL A 12 3.68 -2.38 -9.37
C VAL A 12 2.34 -2.47 -8.64
N ARG A 13 1.30 -3.00 -9.30
CA ARG A 13 0.00 -3.25 -8.64
C ARG A 13 0.03 -4.63 -7.99
N LEU A 14 -0.36 -4.70 -6.73
CA LEU A 14 -0.51 -5.93 -5.97
C LEU A 14 -1.97 -6.05 -5.51
N ASP A 15 -2.67 -7.05 -6.04
CA ASP A 15 -4.01 -7.43 -5.57
C ASP A 15 -3.86 -8.27 -4.30
N ALA A 16 -4.41 -7.78 -3.19
CA ALA A 16 -4.34 -8.40 -1.88
C ALA A 16 -5.59 -9.21 -1.54
N ARG A 17 -6.49 -9.44 -2.50
CA ARG A 17 -7.70 -10.24 -2.29
C ARG A 17 -7.33 -11.64 -1.79
N GLY A 18 -7.92 -12.03 -0.66
CA GLY A 18 -7.72 -13.35 -0.06
C GLY A 18 -6.42 -13.51 0.72
N LEU A 19 -5.57 -12.47 0.81
CA LEU A 19 -4.41 -12.52 1.69
C LEU A 19 -4.85 -12.45 3.16
N ALA A 20 -4.38 -13.41 3.95
CA ALA A 20 -4.61 -13.44 5.39
C ALA A 20 -3.81 -12.34 6.09
N ALA A 21 -4.37 -11.74 7.14
CA ALA A 21 -3.69 -10.74 7.97
C ALA A 21 -2.74 -11.43 8.97
N THR A 22 -1.57 -11.86 8.49
CA THR A 22 -0.57 -12.57 9.30
C THR A 22 0.80 -11.88 9.23
N THR A 23 1.67 -12.20 10.19
CA THR A 23 3.08 -11.77 10.16
C THR A 23 3.82 -12.32 8.94
N GLY A 24 3.45 -13.51 8.45
CA GLY A 24 3.98 -14.06 7.20
C GLY A 24 3.62 -13.21 5.98
N THR A 25 2.37 -12.76 5.90
CA THR A 25 1.92 -11.84 4.85
C THR A 25 2.66 -10.49 4.93
N LEU A 26 2.83 -9.94 6.14
CA LEU A 26 3.63 -8.72 6.34
C LEU A 26 5.06 -8.89 5.84
N ALA A 27 5.73 -9.98 6.20
CA ALA A 27 7.10 -10.25 5.77
C ALA A 27 7.21 -10.43 4.25
N ALA A 28 6.20 -11.02 3.60
CA ALA A 28 6.14 -11.10 2.14
C ALA A 28 5.99 -9.71 1.50
N LEU A 29 5.06 -8.89 2.01
CA LEU A 29 4.83 -7.53 1.53
C LEU A 29 6.05 -6.62 1.73
N ALA A 30 6.74 -6.71 2.87
CA ALA A 30 7.98 -5.98 3.13
C ALA A 30 9.09 -6.33 2.12
N ARG A 31 9.19 -7.61 1.72
CA ARG A 31 10.15 -8.03 0.68
C ARG A 31 9.78 -7.46 -0.69
N VAL A 32 8.50 -7.40 -1.04
CA VAL A 32 8.03 -6.75 -2.27
C VAL A 32 8.39 -5.27 -2.27
N LEU A 33 8.13 -4.55 -1.18
CA LEU A 33 8.50 -3.14 -1.03
C LEU A 33 10.02 -2.93 -1.19
N LEU A 34 10.83 -3.78 -0.56
CA LEU A 34 12.28 -3.71 -0.68
C LEU A 34 12.75 -3.93 -2.12
N ALA A 35 12.19 -4.91 -2.82
CA ALA A 35 12.50 -5.16 -4.23
C ALA A 35 12.09 -3.97 -5.11
N ALA A 36 10.90 -3.42 -4.88
CA ALA A 36 10.37 -2.28 -5.63
C ALA A 36 11.24 -1.02 -5.44
N ARG A 37 11.66 -0.73 -4.19
CA ARG A 37 12.60 0.35 -3.84
C ARG A 37 13.93 0.24 -4.59
N ARG A 38 14.50 -0.96 -4.70
CA ARG A 38 15.74 -1.18 -5.48
C ARG A 38 15.59 -0.88 -6.97
N THR A 39 14.37 -0.95 -7.49
CA THR A 39 14.07 -0.63 -8.89
C THR A 39 13.49 0.77 -9.10
N GLY A 40 13.36 1.57 -8.03
CA GLY A 40 12.73 2.89 -8.10
C GLY A 40 11.25 2.87 -8.50
N ARG A 41 10.56 1.72 -8.31
CA ARG A 41 9.17 1.54 -8.68
C ARG A 41 8.28 1.61 -7.45
N PRO A 42 7.23 2.45 -7.41
CA PRO A 42 6.28 2.44 -6.32
C PRO A 42 5.40 1.18 -6.36
N VAL A 43 4.84 0.79 -5.22
CA VAL A 43 3.90 -0.33 -5.10
C VAL A 43 2.51 0.20 -4.75
N ARG A 44 1.49 -0.22 -5.51
CA ARG A 44 0.09 0.04 -5.20
C ARG A 44 -0.56 -1.22 -4.67
N LEU A 45 -1.10 -1.14 -3.46
CA LEU A 45 -1.87 -2.23 -2.86
C LEU A 45 -3.36 -2.01 -3.16
N CYS A 46 -4.08 -3.04 -3.58
CA CYS A 46 -5.51 -2.97 -3.88
C CYS A 46 -6.25 -4.15 -3.23
N ARG A 47 -7.53 -3.96 -2.87
CA ARG A 47 -8.42 -5.03 -2.34
C ARG A 47 -7.87 -5.76 -1.11
N ALA A 48 -7.16 -5.03 -0.25
CA ALA A 48 -6.72 -5.58 1.03
C ALA A 48 -7.93 -5.69 1.96
N SER A 49 -8.06 -6.81 2.67
CA SER A 49 -9.08 -6.92 3.71
C SER A 49 -8.87 -5.87 4.80
N GLY A 50 -9.94 -5.44 5.48
CA GLY A 50 -9.83 -4.48 6.59
C GLY A 50 -8.87 -4.93 7.70
N GLN A 51 -8.80 -6.23 7.99
CA GLN A 51 -7.84 -6.80 8.93
C GLN A 51 -6.38 -6.64 8.46
N LEU A 52 -6.11 -6.87 7.16
CA LEU A 52 -4.77 -6.69 6.60
C LEU A 52 -4.40 -5.21 6.57
N ALA A 53 -5.33 -4.32 6.23
CA ALA A 53 -5.11 -2.87 6.27
C ALA A 53 -4.81 -2.39 7.70
N ALA A 54 -5.56 -2.84 8.70
CA ALA A 54 -5.29 -2.54 10.11
C ALA A 54 -3.91 -3.05 10.57
N LEU A 55 -3.55 -4.26 10.18
CA LEU A 55 -2.24 -4.84 10.50
C LEU A 55 -1.09 -4.05 9.84
N LEU A 56 -1.26 -3.60 8.59
CA LEU A 56 -0.28 -2.76 7.89
C LEU A 56 -0.12 -1.40 8.55
N ARG A 57 -1.20 -0.79 9.05
CA ARG A 57 -1.16 0.44 9.84
C ARG A 57 -0.41 0.24 11.15
N LEU A 58 -0.73 -0.83 11.89
CA LEU A 58 -0.04 -1.18 13.13
C LEU A 58 1.46 -1.41 12.92
N ALA A 59 1.83 -2.06 11.82
CA ALA A 59 3.22 -2.33 11.46
C ALA A 59 3.97 -1.10 10.91
N GLY A 60 3.32 0.07 10.78
CA GLY A 60 3.91 1.27 10.17
C GLY A 60 4.14 1.16 8.66
N LEU A 61 3.60 0.13 8.00
CA LEU A 61 3.78 -0.12 6.57
C LEU A 61 2.68 0.52 5.71
N ALA A 62 1.65 1.12 6.31
CA ALA A 62 0.58 1.75 5.53
C ALA A 62 1.09 2.91 4.65
N GLY A 63 2.06 3.71 5.10
CA GLY A 63 2.64 4.79 4.30
C GLY A 63 3.53 4.34 3.14
N GLU A 64 3.85 3.04 3.08
CA GLU A 64 4.75 2.44 2.08
C GLU A 64 4.02 2.02 0.79
N PHE A 65 2.69 1.96 0.86
CA PHE A 65 1.84 1.60 -0.26
C PHE A 65 1.05 2.83 -0.73
N GLU A 66 0.95 2.99 -2.05
CA GLU A 66 -0.07 3.83 -2.63
C GLU A 66 -1.40 3.07 -2.60
N TRP A 67 -2.34 3.54 -1.76
CA TRP A 67 -3.65 2.94 -1.63
C TRP A 67 -4.60 3.44 -2.73
N GLN A 68 -5.48 2.55 -3.20
CA GLN A 68 -6.73 3.00 -3.80
C GLN A 68 -7.80 2.93 -2.71
N ALA A 69 -8.49 4.05 -2.50
CA ALA A 69 -9.68 4.07 -1.64
C ALA A 69 -10.67 3.02 -2.18
N GLU A 70 -11.24 2.21 -1.29
CA GLU A 70 -12.36 1.37 -1.67
C GLU A 70 -13.57 2.29 -1.96
N GLU A 71 -14.29 2.04 -3.05
CA GLU A 71 -15.56 2.73 -3.33
C GLU A 71 -16.52 2.48 -2.16
N GLY A 72 -16.76 3.49 -1.32
CA GLY A 72 -17.71 3.45 -0.21
C GLY A 72 -17.12 3.63 1.20
N GLU A 73 -15.82 3.87 1.36
CA GLU A 73 -15.26 4.23 2.68
C GLU A 73 -15.54 5.73 2.95
N GLU A 74 -16.43 6.05 3.91
CA GLU A 74 -16.63 7.43 4.32
C GLU A 74 -15.31 8.01 4.85
N PRO A 75 -14.94 9.24 4.49
CA PRO A 75 -13.77 9.89 5.07
C PRO A 75 -13.99 9.97 6.58
N PHE A 76 -13.12 9.34 7.36
CA PHE A 76 -13.11 9.49 8.81
C PHE A 76 -12.89 10.97 9.14
N GLY A 77 -13.98 11.71 9.37
CA GLY A 77 -13.95 13.06 9.89
C GLY A 77 -13.39 13.02 11.31
N VAL A 78 -12.21 13.58 11.49
CA VAL A 78 -11.65 13.83 12.82
C VAL A 78 -12.44 15.01 13.39
N GLN A 79 -13.20 14.78 14.46
CA GLN A 79 -13.68 15.87 15.31
C GLN A 79 -12.63 16.11 16.40
N GLU A 80 -12.19 17.36 16.52
CA GLU A 80 -11.28 17.81 17.59
C GLU A 80 -11.96 17.84 18.96
#